data_AF-R5G9F9-F1
#
_entry.id   AF-R5G9F9-F1
#
_cell.length_a   1.000
_cell.length_b   1.000
_cell.length_c   1.000
_cell.angle_alpha   90.00
_cell.angle_beta   90.00
_cell.angle_gamma   90.00
#
_symmetry.space_group_name_H-M   'P 1'
#
loop_
_entity.id
_entity.type
_entity.pdbx_description
1 polymer ?
#
loop_
_entity_poly.entity_id
_entity_poly.type
_entity_poly.pdbx_seq_one_letter_code
_entity_poly.pdbx_strand_id
1 'polypeptide(L)'
;MKKITSYLSIVVLTFALAACSVIGGNTPEKVSEDFFNYLNQGNKSEAMKLISSDTSALSDTEVSLAIEGLKVISKSLKVYNAIAEKEVSTNVADYVSFDEKSKEDNQATVEMTIDTKEAIGDNGGQYKTSTIYLVKEEGNWKIQSIR
;
A
#
# COMPACT_ATOMS: atom_id res chain seq x y z
N MET A 1 -34.48 -14.94 59.59
CA MET A 1 -34.63 -15.22 58.15
C MET A 1 -33.33 -14.84 57.44
N LYS A 2 -32.83 -15.79 56.64
CA LYS A 2 -31.77 -15.79 55.60
C LYS A 2 -30.65 -14.72 55.60
N LYS A 3 -29.42 -15.25 55.72
CA LYS A 3 -28.11 -14.64 55.42
C LYS A 3 -28.01 -14.27 53.93
N ILE A 4 -27.37 -13.14 53.61
CA ILE A 4 -26.72 -12.93 52.31
C ILE A 4 -25.39 -12.21 52.56
N THR A 5 -24.34 -13.01 52.74
CA THR A 5 -22.95 -12.66 52.40
C THR A 5 -22.88 -12.43 50.89
N SER A 6 -22.44 -11.25 50.46
CA SER A 6 -22.15 -10.99 49.04
C SER A 6 -20.68 -10.61 48.85
N TYR A 7 -20.14 -11.12 47.76
CA TYR A 7 -18.75 -11.42 47.54
C TYR A 7 -17.90 -10.20 47.14
N LEU A 8 -16.69 -10.22 47.68
CA LEU A 8 -15.47 -9.65 47.11
C LEU A 8 -15.34 -10.06 45.62
N SER A 9 -15.21 -9.10 44.71
CA SER A 9 -14.55 -9.33 43.42
C SER A 9 -14.01 -8.02 42.85
N ILE A 10 -12.68 -8.03 42.82
CA ILE A 10 -11.75 -7.08 42.23
C ILE A 10 -12.06 -6.89 40.75
N VAL A 11 -12.26 -5.64 40.31
CA VAL A 11 -12.15 -5.28 38.90
C VAL A 11 -10.81 -4.56 38.72
N VAL A 12 -9.78 -5.35 38.45
CA VAL A 12 -8.51 -4.91 37.88
C VAL A 12 -8.48 -5.50 36.49
N LEU A 13 -8.55 -4.65 35.46
CA LEU A 13 -8.13 -4.83 34.05
C LEU A 13 -8.77 -3.65 33.27
N THR A 14 -8.11 -2.91 32.38
CA THR A 14 -7.07 -3.29 31.42
C THR A 14 -6.35 -2.03 30.89
N PHE A 15 -5.02 -2.14 30.83
CA PHE A 15 -4.09 -1.61 29.82
C PHE A 15 -4.55 -0.44 28.95
N ALA A 16 -4.02 0.75 29.27
CA ALA A 16 -3.74 1.77 28.28
C ALA A 16 -2.63 1.26 27.35
N LEU A 17 -3.00 0.60 26.25
CA LEU A 17 -2.11 0.45 25.11
C LEU A 17 -2.03 1.82 24.44
N ALA A 18 -0.91 2.49 24.71
CA ALA A 18 -0.50 3.70 24.03
C ALA A 18 -0.67 3.50 22.51
N ALA A 19 -1.49 4.35 21.92
CA ALA A 19 -1.51 4.57 20.50
C ALA A 19 -0.14 5.12 20.09
N CYS A 20 0.79 4.24 19.76
CA CYS A 20 1.92 4.61 18.91
C CYS A 20 1.30 4.95 17.55
N SER A 21 1.35 6.23 17.21
CA SER A 21 1.03 6.77 15.89
C SER A 21 1.89 6.08 14.83
N VAL A 22 1.33 5.05 14.18
CA VAL A 22 1.98 4.31 13.11
C VAL A 22 1.97 5.17 11.84
N ILE A 23 3.16 5.45 11.34
CA ILE A 23 3.36 6.02 10.01
C ILE A 23 3.15 4.88 9.00
N GLY A 24 2.23 5.07 8.05
CA GLY A 24 1.69 4.02 7.17
C GLY A 24 0.41 3.45 7.76
N GLY A 25 -0.70 3.46 7.02
CA GLY A 25 -2.00 3.08 7.57
C GLY A 25 -2.04 1.70 8.22
N ASN A 26 -3.02 1.47 9.10
CA ASN A 26 -3.11 0.24 9.91
C ASN A 26 -3.51 -1.03 9.12
N THR A 27 -3.69 -0.94 7.80
CA THR A 27 -4.14 -2.05 6.95
C THR A 27 -3.12 -2.36 5.85
N PRO A 28 -3.02 -3.61 5.40
CA PRO A 28 -2.15 -3.99 4.29
C PRO A 28 -2.39 -3.14 3.04
N GLU A 29 -3.66 -2.98 2.66
CA GLU A 29 -4.08 -2.17 1.52
C GLU A 29 -3.58 -0.73 1.60
N LYS A 30 -3.71 -0.10 2.78
CA LYS A 30 -3.28 1.29 2.96
C LYS A 30 -1.75 1.43 2.90
N VAL A 31 -1.00 0.47 3.44
CA VAL A 31 0.46 0.45 3.31
C VAL A 31 0.89 0.29 1.84
N SER A 32 0.20 -0.57 1.08
CA SER A 32 0.43 -0.72 -0.36
C SER A 32 0.15 0.57 -1.14
N GLU A 33 -0.96 1.24 -0.84
CA GLU A 33 -1.34 2.51 -1.44
C GLU A 33 -0.33 3.62 -1.12
N ASP A 34 0.04 3.75 0.15
CA ASP A 34 1.02 4.76 0.61
C ASP A 34 2.39 4.51 -0.04
N PHE A 35 2.82 3.24 -0.13
CA PHE A 35 4.04 2.85 -0.83
C PHE A 35 4.02 3.27 -2.30
N PHE A 36 2.96 2.92 -3.03
CA PHE A 36 2.79 3.33 -4.42
C PHE A 36 2.80 4.85 -4.58
N ASN A 37 2.10 5.57 -3.71
CA ASN A 37 2.04 7.03 -3.75
C ASN A 37 3.43 7.65 -3.56
N TYR A 38 4.25 7.13 -2.65
CA TYR A 38 5.63 7.56 -2.50
C TYR A 38 6.47 7.26 -3.75
N LEU A 39 6.30 6.09 -4.38
CA LEU A 39 6.97 5.81 -5.65
C LEU A 39 6.55 6.79 -6.75
N ASN A 40 5.25 7.05 -6.89
CA ASN A 40 4.68 7.93 -7.91
C ASN A 40 5.14 9.39 -7.71
N GLN A 41 5.32 9.82 -6.46
CA GLN A 41 5.87 11.14 -6.11
C GLN A 41 7.42 11.19 -6.19
N GLY A 42 8.08 10.06 -6.44
CA GLY A 42 9.54 9.95 -6.43
C GLY A 42 10.17 10.05 -5.03
N ASN A 43 9.38 9.89 -3.97
CA ASN A 43 9.83 9.95 -2.59
C ASN A 43 10.39 8.61 -2.13
N LYS A 44 11.59 8.28 -2.63
CA LYS A 44 12.28 7.02 -2.31
C LYS A 44 12.44 6.80 -0.80
N SER A 45 12.80 7.85 -0.05
CA SER A 45 13.07 7.72 1.38
C SER A 45 11.85 7.23 2.16
N GLU A 46 10.66 7.78 1.88
CA GLU A 46 9.45 7.32 2.55
C GLU A 46 9.00 5.94 2.05
N ALA A 47 9.15 5.65 0.75
CA ALA A 47 8.87 4.32 0.21
C ALA A 47 9.72 3.23 0.90
N MET A 48 11.01 3.48 1.10
CA MET A 48 11.93 2.56 1.78
C MET A 48 11.55 2.29 3.24
N LYS A 49 10.89 3.23 3.93
CA LYS A 49 10.43 3.01 5.32
C LYS A 49 9.29 1.99 5.41
N LEU A 50 8.56 1.76 4.32
CA LEU A 50 7.45 0.81 4.27
C LEU A 50 7.90 -0.60 3.87
N ILE A 51 9.15 -0.78 3.46
CA ILE A 51 9.71 -2.09 3.09
C ILE A 51 10.17 -2.85 4.34
N SER A 52 10.02 -4.18 4.28
CA SER A 52 10.48 -5.13 5.30
C SER A 52 11.99 -5.03 5.50
N SER A 53 12.44 -5.27 6.73
CA SER A 53 13.87 -5.31 7.05
C SER A 53 14.56 -6.61 6.62
N ASP A 54 13.80 -7.60 6.12
CA ASP A 54 14.32 -8.85 5.61
C ASP A 54 15.21 -8.62 4.37
N THR A 55 16.35 -9.31 4.31
CA THR A 55 17.27 -9.29 3.16
C THR A 55 16.66 -9.72 1.84
N SER A 56 15.55 -10.47 1.87
CA SER A 56 14.78 -10.87 0.69
C SER A 56 13.79 -9.80 0.21
N ALA A 57 13.67 -8.69 0.92
CA ALA A 57 12.78 -7.61 0.57
C ALA A 57 13.30 -6.74 -0.58
N LEU A 58 12.44 -5.85 -1.09
CA LEU A 58 12.77 -4.94 -2.18
C LEU A 58 14.02 -4.10 -1.87
N SER A 59 14.95 -4.07 -2.81
CA SER A 59 16.19 -3.29 -2.73
C SER A 59 16.00 -1.82 -3.11
N ASP A 60 16.95 -0.97 -2.70
CA ASP A 60 17.00 0.45 -3.11
C ASP A 60 17.01 0.62 -4.63
N THR A 61 17.67 -0.30 -5.35
CA THR A 61 17.71 -0.33 -6.81
C THR A 61 16.33 -0.62 -7.40
N GLU A 62 15.61 -1.62 -6.87
CA GLU A 62 14.26 -1.95 -7.34
C GLU A 62 13.28 -0.81 -7.09
N VAL A 63 13.36 -0.15 -5.93
CA VAL A 63 12.55 1.05 -5.64
C VAL A 63 12.88 2.18 -6.60
N SER A 64 14.16 2.41 -6.90
CA SER A 64 14.59 3.44 -7.85
C SER A 64 14.08 3.15 -9.26
N LEU A 65 14.16 1.89 -9.72
CA LEU A 65 13.62 1.47 -11.01
C LEU A 65 12.10 1.59 -11.07
N ALA A 66 11.38 1.29 -9.99
CA ALA A 66 9.94 1.48 -9.92
C ALA A 66 9.55 2.96 -10.07
N ILE A 67 10.25 3.87 -9.39
CA ILE A 67 10.06 5.33 -9.54
C ILE A 67 10.30 5.77 -10.99
N GLU A 68 11.37 5.27 -11.63
CA GLU A 68 11.67 5.59 -13.02
C GLU A 68 10.58 5.06 -13.98
N GLY A 69 10.11 3.84 -13.76
CA GLY A 69 9.00 3.25 -14.52
C GLY A 69 7.73 4.10 -14.43
N LEU A 70 7.33 4.54 -13.24
CA LEU A 70 6.16 5.40 -13.05
C LEU A 70 6.34 6.77 -13.72
N LYS A 71 7.55 7.34 -13.69
CA LYS A 71 7.87 8.58 -14.44
C LYS A 71 7.72 8.40 -15.94
N VAL A 72 8.11 7.24 -16.49
CA VAL A 72 7.91 6.93 -17.91
C VAL A 72 6.42 6.88 -18.24
N ILE A 73 5.60 6.20 -17.42
CA ILE A 73 4.14 6.14 -17.62
C ILE A 73 3.52 7.55 -17.58
N SER A 74 3.84 8.37 -16.58
CA SER A 74 3.36 9.76 -16.50
C SER A 74 3.78 10.60 -17.72
N LYS A 75 4.99 10.43 -18.23
CA LYS A 75 5.44 11.08 -19.47
C LYS A 75 4.66 10.60 -20.69
N SER A 76 4.40 9.30 -20.80
CA SER A 76 3.59 8.75 -21.89
C SER A 76 2.16 9.30 -21.88
N LEU A 77 1.55 9.47 -20.70
CA LEU A 77 0.24 10.12 -20.54
C LEU A 77 0.27 11.58 -21.03
N LYS A 78 1.33 12.32 -20.72
CA LYS A 78 1.52 13.69 -21.22
C LYS A 78 1.67 13.75 -22.74
N VAL A 79 2.44 12.82 -23.32
CA VAL A 79 2.58 12.72 -24.78
C VAL A 79 1.24 12.38 -25.42
N TYR A 80 0.47 11.47 -24.83
CA TYR A 80 -0.88 11.15 -25.29
C TYR A 80 -1.77 12.39 -25.31
N ASN A 81 -1.84 13.17 -24.21
CA ASN A 81 -2.61 14.41 -24.17
C ASN A 81 -2.17 15.45 -25.22
N ALA A 82 -0.92 15.43 -25.66
CA ALA A 82 -0.43 16.35 -26.69
C ALA A 82 -0.86 15.96 -28.12
N ILE A 83 -1.21 14.70 -28.36
CA ILE A 83 -1.61 14.19 -29.69
C ILE A 83 -3.08 13.80 -29.78
N ALA A 84 -3.73 13.54 -28.64
CA ALA A 84 -5.13 13.13 -28.58
C ALA A 84 -6.06 14.35 -28.51
N GLU A 85 -7.30 14.17 -28.97
CA GLU A 85 -8.37 15.18 -28.89
C GLU A 85 -9.02 15.23 -27.49
N LYS A 86 -8.64 14.32 -26.58
CA LYS A 86 -9.16 14.19 -25.21
C LYS A 86 -8.02 14.28 -24.21
N GLU A 87 -8.20 15.10 -23.18
CA GLU A 87 -7.29 15.19 -22.05
C GLU A 87 -7.61 14.12 -20.99
N VAL A 88 -6.58 13.42 -20.52
CA VAL A 88 -6.66 12.48 -19.39
C VAL A 88 -5.73 12.92 -18.26
N SER A 89 -5.93 12.41 -17.05
CA SER A 89 -4.98 12.67 -15.96
C SER A 89 -3.58 12.17 -16.32
N THR A 90 -2.56 12.91 -15.89
CA THR A 90 -1.15 12.53 -16.04
C THR A 90 -0.54 12.01 -14.75
N ASN A 91 -1.35 11.99 -13.68
CA ASN A 91 -1.02 11.37 -12.41
C ASN A 91 -1.36 9.88 -12.48
N VAL A 92 -0.36 9.00 -12.34
CA VAL A 92 -0.58 7.55 -12.49
C VAL A 92 -1.49 7.01 -11.38
N ALA A 93 -1.46 7.61 -10.19
CA ALA A 93 -2.29 7.20 -9.06
C ALA A 93 -3.80 7.24 -9.33
N ASP A 94 -4.24 8.07 -10.27
CA ASP A 94 -5.66 8.17 -10.64
C ASP A 94 -6.16 6.92 -11.40
N TYR A 95 -5.23 6.03 -11.78
CA TYR A 95 -5.48 4.80 -12.53
C TYR A 95 -5.11 3.53 -11.75
N VAL A 96 -4.86 3.65 -10.44
CA VAL A 96 -4.42 2.52 -9.62
C VAL A 96 -5.48 2.15 -8.61
N SER A 97 -5.74 0.84 -8.49
CA SER A 97 -6.57 0.25 -7.44
C SER A 97 -5.79 -0.78 -6.63
N PHE A 98 -6.23 -0.96 -5.38
CA PHE A 98 -5.68 -1.94 -4.45
C PHE A 98 -6.82 -2.82 -3.96
N ASP A 99 -6.61 -4.13 -3.92
CA ASP A 99 -7.60 -5.10 -3.45
C ASP A 99 -6.95 -6.11 -2.51
N GLU A 100 -7.37 -6.15 -1.25
CA GLU A 100 -6.88 -7.12 -0.25
C GLU A 100 -7.39 -8.52 -0.62
N LYS A 101 -6.48 -9.40 -1.03
CA LYS A 101 -6.81 -10.79 -1.39
C LYS A 101 -6.78 -11.72 -0.19
N SER A 102 -5.87 -11.47 0.76
CA SER A 102 -5.77 -12.24 1.99
C SER A 102 -5.13 -11.45 3.11
N LYS A 103 -5.51 -11.78 4.34
CA LYS A 103 -4.93 -11.23 5.57
C LYS A 103 -4.99 -12.26 6.68
N GLU A 104 -3.81 -12.63 7.16
CA GLU A 104 -3.58 -13.45 8.35
C GLU A 104 -2.95 -12.57 9.45
N ASP A 105 -2.61 -13.16 10.60
CA ASP A 105 -2.08 -12.42 11.74
C ASP A 105 -0.74 -11.72 11.44
N ASN A 106 0.09 -12.34 10.59
CA ASN A 106 1.45 -11.88 10.30
C ASN A 106 1.76 -11.69 8.81
N GLN A 107 0.84 -12.02 7.91
CA GLN A 107 1.02 -11.97 6.46
C GLN A 107 -0.23 -11.45 5.78
N ALA A 108 -0.06 -10.76 4.66
CA ALA A 108 -1.17 -10.32 3.82
C ALA A 108 -0.76 -10.25 2.35
N THR A 109 -1.77 -10.34 1.47
CA THR A 109 -1.61 -10.19 0.03
C THR A 109 -2.55 -9.12 -0.47
N VAL A 110 -2.02 -8.13 -1.18
CA VAL A 110 -2.79 -7.06 -1.83
C VAL A 110 -2.49 -7.11 -3.32
N GLU A 111 -3.53 -7.09 -4.14
CA GLU A 111 -3.39 -6.94 -5.58
C GLU A 111 -3.43 -5.46 -5.95
N MET A 112 -2.42 -5.00 -6.68
CA MET A 112 -2.37 -3.67 -7.25
C MET A 112 -2.65 -3.77 -8.75
N THR A 113 -3.63 -3.01 -9.23
CA THR A 113 -3.94 -2.94 -10.67
C THR A 113 -3.74 -1.52 -11.16
N ILE A 114 -2.94 -1.35 -12.22
CA ILE A 114 -2.83 -0.12 -12.99
C ILE A 114 -3.64 -0.31 -14.26
N ASP A 115 -4.71 0.49 -14.43
CA ASP A 115 -5.59 0.44 -15.59
C ASP A 115 -5.80 1.83 -16.20
N THR A 116 -5.15 2.05 -17.35
CA THR A 116 -5.35 3.27 -18.14
C THR A 116 -6.26 3.06 -19.34
N LYS A 117 -6.83 1.86 -19.54
CA LYS A 117 -7.69 1.55 -20.69
C LYS A 117 -8.99 2.35 -20.67
N GLU A 118 -9.59 2.57 -19.50
CA GLU A 118 -10.80 3.39 -19.40
C GLU A 118 -10.56 4.84 -19.87
N ALA A 119 -9.36 5.37 -19.62
CA ALA A 119 -9.01 6.74 -19.98
C ALA A 119 -8.58 6.88 -21.44
N ILE A 120 -7.72 5.97 -21.92
CA ILE A 120 -6.97 6.05 -23.18
C ILE A 120 -7.59 5.20 -24.30
N GLY A 121 -8.36 4.16 -23.94
CA GLY A 121 -8.92 3.14 -24.83
C GLY A 121 -8.02 1.92 -25.02
N ASP A 122 -8.60 0.77 -25.38
CA ASP A 122 -7.92 -0.54 -25.42
C ASP A 122 -6.67 -0.60 -26.31
N ASN A 123 -6.59 0.22 -27.35
CA ASN A 123 -5.47 0.23 -28.31
C ASN A 123 -4.25 1.05 -27.84
N GLY A 124 -4.39 1.85 -26.77
CA GLY A 124 -3.31 2.68 -26.22
C GLY A 124 -3.15 2.60 -24.71
N GLY A 125 -4.18 2.14 -24.00
CA GLY A 125 -4.18 1.92 -22.56
C GLY A 125 -3.39 0.69 -22.15
N GLN A 126 -2.96 0.70 -20.89
CA GLN A 126 -2.26 -0.39 -20.23
C GLN A 126 -3.18 -0.97 -19.17
N TYR A 127 -3.19 -2.29 -19.05
CA TYR A 127 -3.77 -2.98 -17.91
C TYR A 127 -2.71 -3.91 -17.36
N LYS A 128 -2.30 -3.68 -16.12
CA LYS A 128 -1.32 -4.52 -15.44
C LYS A 128 -1.69 -4.72 -13.99
N THR A 129 -1.65 -5.98 -13.58
CA THR A 129 -1.86 -6.38 -12.19
C THR A 129 -0.56 -6.92 -11.62
N SER A 130 -0.26 -6.56 -10.38
CA SER A 130 0.87 -7.04 -9.60
C SER A 130 0.43 -7.40 -8.19
N THR A 131 1.02 -8.45 -7.64
CA THR A 131 0.73 -8.92 -6.28
C THR A 131 1.76 -8.37 -5.32
N ILE A 132 1.29 -7.68 -4.29
CA ILE A 132 2.09 -7.14 -3.20
C ILE A 132 1.96 -8.09 -2.01
N TYR A 133 3.10 -8.60 -1.56
CA TYR A 133 3.19 -9.44 -0.37
C TYR A 133 3.65 -8.60 0.81
N LEU A 134 2.90 -8.68 1.91
CA LEU A 134 3.18 -7.95 3.14
C LEU A 134 3.39 -8.89 4.32
N VAL A 135 4.28 -8.47 5.21
CA VAL A 135 4.56 -9.14 6.49
C VAL A 135 4.36 -8.15 7.63
N LYS A 136 4.03 -8.65 8.82
CA LYS A 136 3.87 -7.83 10.02
C LYS A 136 5.15 -7.84 10.85
N GLU A 137 5.81 -6.69 10.96
CA GLU A 137 7.02 -6.46 11.76
C GLU A 137 6.71 -5.49 12.90
N GLU A 138 6.94 -5.93 14.14
CA GLU A 138 6.69 -5.11 15.35
C GLU A 138 5.29 -4.50 15.40
N GLY A 139 4.29 -5.24 14.89
CA GLY A 139 2.90 -4.80 14.84
C GLY A 139 2.52 -3.98 13.61
N ASN A 140 3.47 -3.63 12.74
CA ASN A 140 3.26 -2.80 11.55
C ASN A 140 3.36 -3.63 10.27
N TRP A 141 2.51 -3.36 9.30
CA TRP A 141 2.61 -3.99 7.99
C TRP A 141 3.77 -3.40 7.19
N LYS A 142 4.53 -4.27 6.52
CA LYS A 142 5.69 -3.94 5.70
C LYS A 142 5.62 -4.68 4.37
N ILE A 143 6.05 -4.02 3.30
CA ILE A 143 6.17 -4.60 1.96
C ILE A 143 7.35 -5.57 1.95
N GLN A 144 7.08 -6.84 1.73
CA GLN A 144 8.13 -7.85 1.54
C GLN A 144 8.54 -7.91 0.07
N SER A 145 7.59 -8.12 -0.85
CA SER A 145 7.91 -8.22 -2.27
C SER A 145 6.73 -7.83 -3.16
N ILE A 146 7.02 -7.61 -4.45
CA ILE A 146 6.02 -7.34 -5.48
C ILE A 146 6.30 -8.27 -6.66
N ARG A 147 5.27 -8.93 -7.20
CA ARG A 147 5.38 -9.86 -8.33
C ARG A 147 4.35 -9.61 -9.42
#